data_AF-A0A6A6MEP1-F1
#
_entry.id   AF-A0A6A6MEP1-F1
#
_cell.length_a   1.000
_cell.length_b   1.000
_cell.length_c   1.000
_cell.angle_alpha   90.00
_cell.angle_beta   90.00
_cell.angle_gamma   90.00
#
_symmetry.space_group_name_H-M   'P 1'
#
loop_
_entity.id
_entity.type
_entity.pdbx_description
1 polymer ?
#
loop_
_entity_poly.entity_id
_entity_poly.type
_entity_poly.pdbx_seq_one_letter_code
_entity_poly.pdbx_strand_id
1 'polypeptide(L)'
;MDLAGPKLRTGKLKPGPAVMKFSPKKTAAGNVILPAQVWLTHREAGPPPPHLSLDAVIFVDDQEFLTKLEVDDTLRFCDARGKKRRLKISGKFHVFSGTGYVAECSRTAYVQSGTRLYMKGKKGRFPVGQVVDVPATERSIRLRVGDLLIISRGSSSGEDELSASTSGAHRVTCSSGYLFDSVKPGEPIAFDDGKIWGVIQGIGISEIIVSITHAGPKGTKLGSEKSINIPQSNIHFEGFTSKDVMDLEFVATHADMVGVSFVRDTRDIVVLRQELEKRKLPKLGIVLKIETKSGFEKLPLMLLEAMKSSNPLGVMIARGDLAVECGWERLADMQEEILSLCDAAHIPVIWATQVLESLVKSGMPTRAEITDAANGRRVSCVMLNKGKHVAEAVSTLDKILRRIPPRREQT
;
A
#
# COMPACT_ATOMS: atom_id res chain seq x y z
N MET A 1 -5.06 16.77 -1.63
CA MET A 1 -3.75 16.08 -1.58
C MET A 1 -3.34 15.93 -0.13
N ASP A 2 -2.61 14.87 0.23
CA ASP A 2 -2.25 14.63 1.64
C ASP A 2 -0.82 15.09 1.93
N LEU A 3 -0.65 15.76 3.06
CA LEU A 3 0.63 15.89 3.74
C LEU A 3 0.84 14.63 4.55
N ALA A 4 1.97 13.98 4.32
CA ALA A 4 2.21 12.63 4.81
C ALA A 4 2.37 12.58 6.33
N GLY A 5 2.86 13.68 6.92
CA GLY A 5 3.12 13.77 8.33
C GLY A 5 4.21 12.80 8.80
N PRO A 6 4.49 12.78 10.10
CA PRO A 6 5.53 11.94 10.67
C PRO A 6 5.02 10.51 10.94
N LYS A 7 5.05 9.64 9.92
CA LYS A 7 4.72 8.21 10.08
C LYS A 7 5.97 7.35 10.24
N LEU A 8 6.03 6.56 11.32
CA LEU A 8 7.11 5.60 11.51
C LEU A 8 6.95 4.42 10.53
N ARG A 9 8.07 4.01 9.94
CA ARG A 9 8.10 2.92 8.96
C ARG A 9 9.34 2.04 9.12
N THR A 10 9.21 0.78 8.75
CA THR A 10 10.38 -0.09 8.50
C THR A 10 11.19 0.48 7.34
N GLY A 11 12.51 0.39 7.43
CA GLY A 11 13.41 0.77 6.36
C GLY A 11 13.30 -0.15 5.15
N LYS A 12 14.00 0.23 4.08
CA LYS A 12 14.06 -0.58 2.86
C LYS A 12 14.87 -1.85 3.11
N LEU A 13 14.25 -3.00 2.89
CA LEU A 13 14.93 -4.29 2.84
C LEU A 13 15.73 -4.40 1.53
N LYS A 14 16.87 -5.10 1.57
CA LYS A 14 17.66 -5.36 0.36
C LYS A 14 16.77 -6.00 -0.72
N PRO A 15 16.84 -5.54 -1.98
CA PRO A 15 16.06 -6.12 -3.05
C PRO A 15 16.30 -7.63 -3.18
N GLY A 16 15.24 -8.35 -3.54
CA GLY A 16 15.32 -9.76 -3.90
C GLY A 16 15.94 -9.95 -5.27
N PRO A 17 16.10 -11.20 -5.72
CA PRO A 17 16.52 -11.46 -7.09
C PRO A 17 15.54 -10.82 -8.09
N ALA A 18 16.08 -10.21 -9.15
CA ALA A 18 15.33 -9.68 -10.30
C ALA A 18 14.88 -10.81 -11.22
N VAL A 19 14.00 -11.66 -10.69
CA VAL A 19 13.53 -12.87 -11.35
C VAL A 19 12.02 -12.94 -11.25
N MET A 20 11.35 -12.96 -12.39
CA MET A 20 9.91 -13.16 -12.52
C MET A 20 9.59 -14.64 -12.66
N LYS A 21 8.66 -15.14 -11.85
CA LYS A 21 8.17 -16.52 -11.90
C LYS A 21 6.74 -16.55 -12.44
N PHE A 22 6.50 -17.39 -13.44
CA PHE A 22 5.16 -17.78 -13.87
C PHE A 22 5.04 -19.30 -13.88
N SER A 23 3.85 -19.82 -13.58
CA SER A 23 3.62 -21.25 -13.39
C SER A 23 2.26 -21.67 -13.90
N PRO A 24 2.17 -22.80 -14.63
CA PRO A 24 0.88 -23.34 -15.04
C PRO A 24 0.08 -23.78 -13.82
N LYS A 25 -1.25 -23.69 -13.91
CA LYS A 25 -2.15 -24.29 -12.92
C LYS A 25 -2.15 -25.80 -13.11
N LYS A 26 -2.02 -26.54 -12.01
CA LYS A 26 -1.89 -28.00 -12.03
C LYS A 26 -2.92 -28.65 -11.11
N THR A 27 -3.32 -29.86 -11.47
CA THR A 27 -4.05 -30.78 -10.59
C THR A 27 -3.21 -31.16 -9.38
N ALA A 28 -3.84 -31.74 -8.36
CA ALA A 28 -3.13 -32.32 -7.21
C ALA A 28 -2.10 -33.39 -7.63
N ALA A 29 -2.37 -34.13 -8.71
CA ALA A 29 -1.46 -35.11 -9.30
C ALA A 29 -0.31 -34.48 -10.13
N GLY A 30 -0.29 -33.15 -10.28
CA GLY A 30 0.76 -32.42 -11.00
C GLY A 30 0.55 -32.26 -12.51
N ASN A 31 -0.55 -32.80 -13.07
CA ASN A 31 -0.93 -32.60 -14.47
C ASN A 31 -1.35 -31.15 -14.72
N VAL A 32 -0.94 -30.56 -15.84
CA VAL A 32 -1.29 -29.18 -16.22
C VAL A 32 -2.76 -29.11 -16.58
N ILE A 33 -3.50 -28.22 -15.91
CA ILE A 33 -4.89 -27.89 -16.21
C ILE A 33 -4.91 -26.71 -17.19
N LEU A 34 -4.20 -25.65 -16.83
CA LEU A 34 -4.09 -24.43 -17.63
C LEU A 34 -2.61 -24.05 -17.73
N PRO A 35 -2.10 -23.78 -18.95
CA PRO A 35 -0.77 -23.21 -19.10
C PRO A 35 -0.70 -21.83 -18.43
N ALA A 36 0.51 -21.42 -18.05
CA ALA A 36 0.70 -20.04 -17.61
C ALA A 36 0.49 -19.11 -18.81
N GLN A 37 -0.33 -18.07 -18.64
CA GLN A 37 -0.59 -17.05 -19.65
C GLN A 37 0.35 -15.87 -19.44
N VAL A 38 1.19 -15.56 -20.42
CA VAL A 38 2.23 -14.54 -20.33
C VAL A 38 2.02 -13.50 -21.43
N TRP A 39 1.98 -12.23 -21.07
CA TRP A 39 1.96 -11.14 -22.03
C TRP A 39 3.39 -10.79 -22.44
N LEU A 40 3.66 -10.78 -23.74
CA LEU A 40 4.92 -10.36 -24.34
C LEU A 40 4.69 -9.06 -25.11
N THR A 41 5.46 -8.02 -24.80
CA THR A 41 5.36 -6.75 -25.51
C THR A 41 6.63 -5.92 -25.41
N HIS A 42 6.69 -4.80 -26.12
CA HIS A 42 7.77 -3.81 -26.00
C HIS A 42 7.46 -2.85 -24.84
N ARG A 43 8.48 -2.29 -24.18
CA ARG A 43 8.30 -1.40 -23.01
C ARG A 43 7.46 -0.16 -23.28
N GLU A 44 7.43 0.32 -24.53
CA GLU A 44 6.68 1.53 -24.93
C GLU A 44 5.25 1.20 -25.39
N ALA A 45 4.91 -0.08 -25.49
CA ALA A 45 3.56 -0.48 -25.86
C ALA A 45 2.61 -0.39 -24.67
N GLY A 46 1.35 -0.12 -24.98
CA GLY A 46 0.27 0.00 -24.00
C GLY A 46 0.04 -1.30 -23.19
N PRO A 47 -0.68 -1.19 -22.07
CA PRO A 47 -0.95 -2.31 -21.19
C PRO A 47 -1.80 -3.40 -21.89
N PRO A 48 -1.77 -4.64 -21.39
CA PRO A 48 -2.62 -5.71 -21.91
C PRO A 48 -4.11 -5.35 -21.75
N PRO A 49 -4.98 -5.85 -22.65
CA PRO A 49 -6.43 -5.72 -22.50
C PRO A 49 -6.92 -6.22 -21.13
N PRO A 50 -7.82 -5.48 -20.45
CA PRO A 50 -8.19 -5.75 -19.06
C PRO A 50 -8.98 -7.04 -18.84
N HIS A 51 -9.56 -7.61 -19.91
CA HIS A 51 -10.30 -8.88 -19.85
C HIS A 51 -9.37 -10.12 -19.85
N LEU A 52 -8.07 -9.95 -20.10
CA LEU A 52 -7.12 -11.07 -20.12
C LEU A 52 -6.65 -11.43 -18.71
N SER A 53 -6.77 -12.71 -18.37
CA SER A 53 -6.22 -13.28 -17.14
C SER A 53 -4.78 -13.73 -17.36
N LEU A 54 -3.84 -12.82 -17.09
CA LEU A 54 -2.40 -13.04 -17.31
C LEU A 54 -1.67 -13.34 -15.99
N ASP A 55 -0.73 -14.28 -16.05
CA ASP A 55 0.15 -14.65 -14.92
C ASP A 55 1.41 -13.77 -14.86
N ALA A 56 1.85 -13.20 -15.99
CA ALA A 56 3.05 -12.37 -16.08
C ALA A 56 3.00 -11.42 -17.28
N VAL A 57 3.72 -10.30 -17.17
CA VAL A 57 4.00 -9.36 -18.26
C VAL A 57 5.51 -9.31 -18.45
N ILE A 58 5.97 -9.60 -19.65
CA ILE A 58 7.38 -9.65 -20.03
C ILE A 58 7.63 -8.60 -21.11
N PHE A 59 8.59 -7.72 -20.84
CA PHE A 59 9.08 -6.76 -21.82
C PHE A 59 10.24 -7.36 -22.60
N VAL A 60 10.21 -7.20 -23.91
CA VAL A 60 11.28 -7.59 -24.83
C VAL A 60 11.83 -6.32 -25.49
N ASP A 61 13.15 -6.22 -25.58
CA ASP A 61 13.87 -5.07 -26.14
C ASP A 61 13.68 -4.89 -27.66
N ASP A 62 13.64 -5.99 -28.40
CA ASP A 62 13.62 -5.97 -29.86
C ASP A 62 12.20 -5.81 -30.42
N GLN A 63 11.85 -4.59 -30.84
CA GLN A 63 10.57 -4.26 -31.47
C GLN A 63 10.39 -4.91 -32.85
N GLU A 64 11.45 -5.05 -33.64
CA GLU A 64 11.37 -5.71 -34.95
C GLU A 64 11.10 -7.20 -34.83
N PHE A 65 11.60 -7.84 -33.77
CA PHE A 65 11.24 -9.21 -33.49
C PHE A 65 9.77 -9.35 -33.13
N LEU A 66 9.29 -8.48 -32.24
CA LEU A 66 7.89 -8.54 -31.82
C LEU A 66 6.96 -8.39 -33.02
N THR A 67 7.28 -7.60 -34.05
CA THR A 67 6.44 -7.50 -35.26
C THR A 67 6.46 -8.75 -36.14
N LYS A 68 7.53 -9.57 -36.07
CA LYS A 68 7.68 -10.82 -36.83
C LYS A 68 6.98 -12.03 -36.18
N LEU A 69 6.45 -11.88 -34.96
CA LEU A 69 5.73 -12.93 -34.25
C LEU A 69 4.32 -13.12 -34.82
N GLU A 70 3.98 -14.38 -35.06
CA GLU A 70 2.65 -14.82 -35.43
C GLU A 70 2.06 -15.80 -34.41
N VAL A 71 0.74 -15.98 -34.46
CA VAL A 71 0.06 -17.00 -33.65
C VAL A 71 0.60 -18.38 -34.03
N ASP A 72 0.70 -19.27 -33.04
CA ASP A 72 1.34 -20.60 -33.09
C ASP A 72 2.87 -20.63 -33.10
N ASP A 73 3.55 -19.48 -33.20
CA ASP A 73 5.01 -19.44 -33.03
C ASP A 73 5.44 -19.95 -31.66
N THR A 74 6.63 -20.58 -31.62
CA THR A 74 7.20 -21.11 -30.37
C THR A 74 8.55 -20.48 -30.07
N LEU A 75 8.57 -19.67 -29.02
CA LEU A 75 9.78 -19.11 -28.44
C LEU A 75 10.39 -20.08 -27.45
N ARG A 76 11.71 -20.21 -27.49
CA ARG A 76 12.50 -21.07 -26.60
C ARG A 76 13.46 -20.20 -25.82
N PHE A 77 13.68 -20.53 -24.57
CA PHE A 77 14.63 -19.79 -23.72
C PHE A 77 15.22 -20.71 -22.66
N CYS A 78 16.30 -20.25 -22.03
CA CYS A 78 16.86 -20.85 -20.84
C CYS A 78 16.39 -20.02 -19.65
N ASP A 79 15.70 -20.64 -18.68
CA ASP A 79 15.25 -19.94 -17.48
C ASP A 79 16.43 -19.63 -16.55
N ALA A 80 16.23 -18.77 -15.54
CA ALA A 80 17.26 -18.34 -14.59
C ALA A 80 17.92 -19.51 -13.79
N ARG A 81 17.38 -20.73 -13.89
CA ARG A 81 17.92 -21.95 -13.28
C ARG A 81 18.63 -22.84 -14.29
N GLY A 82 18.88 -22.35 -15.51
CA GLY A 82 19.47 -23.12 -16.60
C GLY A 82 18.52 -24.11 -17.26
N LYS A 83 17.22 -24.10 -16.97
CA LYS A 83 16.27 -25.07 -17.54
C LYS A 83 15.66 -24.55 -18.83
N LYS A 84 15.68 -25.38 -19.88
CA LYS A 84 15.07 -25.05 -21.18
C LYS A 84 13.55 -24.96 -21.08
N ARG A 85 12.96 -23.88 -21.60
CA ARG A 85 11.52 -23.60 -21.59
C ARG A 85 11.03 -23.17 -22.96
N ARG A 86 9.70 -23.13 -23.10
CA ARG A 86 8.99 -22.75 -24.32
C ARG A 86 7.80 -21.86 -23.99
N LEU A 87 7.57 -20.85 -24.82
CA LEU A 87 6.38 -20.00 -24.85
C LEU A 87 5.74 -20.18 -26.23
N LYS A 88 4.49 -20.60 -26.29
CA LYS A 88 3.74 -20.73 -27.54
C LYS A 88 2.83 -19.52 -27.69
N ILE A 89 2.94 -18.76 -28.78
CA ILE A 89 2.07 -17.61 -29.04
C ILE A 89 0.66 -18.12 -29.32
N SER A 90 -0.32 -17.60 -28.58
CA SER A 90 -1.73 -18.00 -28.65
C SER A 90 -2.65 -16.86 -29.08
N GLY A 91 -2.20 -15.60 -28.97
CA GLY A 91 -2.96 -14.44 -29.41
C GLY A 91 -2.09 -13.23 -29.68
N LYS A 92 -2.56 -12.37 -30.59
CA LYS A 92 -1.95 -11.11 -31.03
C LYS A 92 -2.98 -10.00 -30.89
N PHE A 93 -2.57 -8.89 -30.28
CA PHE A 93 -3.46 -7.79 -29.93
C PHE A 93 -2.79 -6.46 -30.25
N HIS A 94 -3.52 -5.58 -30.92
CA HIS A 94 -3.09 -4.19 -31.10
C HIS A 94 -3.40 -3.41 -29.82
N VAL A 95 -2.38 -2.73 -29.30
CA VAL A 95 -2.50 -1.87 -28.11
C VAL A 95 -2.03 -0.47 -28.45
N PHE A 96 -2.29 0.49 -27.56
CA PHE A 96 -1.80 1.85 -27.73
C PHE A 96 -0.28 1.84 -27.96
N SER A 97 0.20 2.44 -29.04
CA SER A 97 1.63 2.52 -29.36
C SER A 97 2.36 1.16 -29.48
N GLY A 98 1.70 0.09 -29.96
CA GLY A 98 2.40 -1.16 -30.25
C GLY A 98 1.52 -2.39 -30.47
N THR A 99 2.15 -3.57 -30.40
CA THR A 99 1.48 -4.87 -30.44
C THR A 99 1.90 -5.68 -29.23
N GLY A 100 0.95 -6.37 -28.61
CA GLY A 100 1.22 -7.32 -27.55
C GLY A 100 0.71 -8.71 -27.88
N TYR A 101 1.36 -9.70 -27.28
CA TYR A 101 1.14 -11.10 -27.57
C TYR A 101 0.83 -11.86 -26.29
N VAL A 102 -0.15 -12.76 -26.37
CA VAL A 102 -0.39 -13.74 -25.31
C VAL A 102 0.36 -15.00 -25.66
N ALA A 103 1.19 -15.48 -24.73
CA ALA A 103 1.98 -16.68 -24.88
C ALA A 103 1.77 -17.66 -23.73
N GLU A 104 1.71 -18.94 -24.07
CA GLU A 104 1.42 -20.02 -23.14
C GLU A 104 2.67 -20.76 -22.72
N CYS A 105 2.83 -21.00 -21.41
CA CYS A 105 3.90 -21.83 -20.87
C CYS A 105 3.36 -23.00 -20.05
N SER A 106 3.56 -24.22 -20.55
CA SER A 106 3.12 -25.46 -19.86
C SER A 106 4.04 -25.90 -18.71
N ARG A 107 5.12 -25.15 -18.40
CA ARG A 107 6.06 -25.49 -17.32
C ARG A 107 6.45 -24.23 -16.56
N THR A 108 6.60 -24.35 -15.24
CA THR A 108 7.11 -23.25 -14.41
C THR A 108 8.45 -22.75 -14.93
N ALA A 109 8.53 -21.45 -15.17
CA ALA A 109 9.73 -20.76 -15.63
C ALA A 109 10.06 -19.57 -14.74
N TYR A 110 11.33 -19.19 -14.77
CA TYR A 110 11.92 -18.09 -14.01
C TYR A 110 12.70 -17.25 -15.01
N VAL A 111 12.30 -16.01 -15.22
CA VAL A 111 12.88 -15.13 -16.24
C VAL A 111 13.50 -13.92 -15.55
N GLN A 112 14.66 -13.50 -16.01
CA GLN A 112 15.38 -12.33 -15.53
C GLN A 112 15.76 -11.41 -16.69
N SER A 113 16.11 -10.16 -16.42
CA SER A 113 16.66 -9.27 -17.43
C SER A 113 17.89 -9.92 -18.09
N GLY A 114 17.99 -9.84 -19.42
CA GLY A 114 18.98 -10.53 -20.24
C GLY A 114 18.63 -11.97 -20.63
N THR A 115 17.45 -12.48 -20.24
CA THR A 115 17.00 -13.81 -20.70
C THR A 115 16.78 -13.78 -22.21
N ARG A 116 17.65 -14.46 -22.96
CA ARG A 116 17.56 -14.53 -24.41
C ARG A 116 16.44 -15.45 -24.87
N LEU A 117 15.59 -14.92 -25.75
CA LEU A 117 14.55 -15.65 -26.45
C LEU A 117 15.07 -16.10 -27.82
N TYR A 118 14.66 -17.29 -28.24
CA TYR A 118 15.08 -17.91 -29.50
C TYR A 118 13.89 -18.47 -30.25
N MET A 119 13.85 -18.29 -31.57
CA MET A 119 12.90 -18.98 -32.44
C MET A 119 13.61 -20.09 -33.23
N LYS A 120 12.91 -21.20 -33.47
CA LYS A 120 13.47 -22.32 -34.25
C LYS A 120 13.13 -22.11 -35.73
N GLY A 121 14.13 -21.76 -36.55
CA GLY A 121 14.00 -21.70 -38.01
C GLY A 121 14.44 -23.01 -38.69
N LYS A 122 14.30 -23.06 -40.03
CA LYS A 122 14.72 -24.22 -40.86
C LYS A 122 16.22 -24.55 -40.75
N LYS A 123 17.09 -23.56 -40.49
CA LYS A 123 18.57 -23.70 -40.44
C LYS A 123 19.18 -23.56 -39.04
N GLY A 124 18.39 -23.51 -37.96
CA GLY A 124 18.94 -23.40 -36.60
C GLY A 124 18.08 -22.59 -35.63
N ARG A 125 18.67 -22.21 -34.49
CA ARG A 125 18.08 -21.26 -33.53
C ARG A 125 18.64 -19.88 -33.81
N PHE A 126 17.77 -18.91 -33.98
CA PHE A 126 18.17 -17.51 -34.12
C PHE A 126 17.78 -16.78 -32.83
N PRO A 127 18.67 -15.99 -32.23
CA PRO A 127 18.30 -15.11 -31.14
C PRO A 127 17.30 -14.09 -31.68
N VAL A 128 16.25 -13.83 -30.92
CA VAL A 128 15.17 -12.97 -31.38
C VAL A 128 14.89 -11.81 -30.44
N GLY A 129 15.41 -11.83 -29.22
CA GLY A 129 15.28 -10.69 -28.31
C GLY A 129 15.71 -11.07 -26.91
N GLN A 130 15.76 -10.10 -26.02
CA GLN A 130 16.06 -10.30 -24.62
C GLN A 130 14.96 -9.73 -23.76
N VAL A 131 14.67 -10.44 -22.67
CA VAL A 131 13.79 -9.91 -21.66
C VAL A 131 14.49 -8.76 -20.93
N VAL A 132 13.77 -7.67 -20.74
CA VAL A 132 14.26 -6.47 -20.04
C VAL A 132 13.31 -6.06 -18.91
N ASP A 133 13.78 -5.16 -18.04
CA ASP A 133 13.00 -4.51 -17.00
C ASP A 133 12.26 -5.47 -16.04
N VAL A 134 12.84 -6.63 -15.77
CA VAL A 134 12.33 -7.53 -14.73
C VAL A 134 12.60 -6.91 -13.36
N PRO A 135 11.56 -6.53 -12.59
CA PRO A 135 11.77 -5.89 -11.31
C PRO A 135 12.37 -6.87 -10.29
N ALA A 136 13.14 -6.32 -9.35
CA ALA A 136 13.59 -7.05 -8.18
C ALA A 136 12.39 -7.54 -7.35
N THR A 137 12.45 -8.78 -6.86
CA THR A 137 11.40 -9.29 -5.97
C THR A 137 11.45 -8.54 -4.65
N GLU A 138 10.33 -8.04 -4.15
CA GLU A 138 10.27 -7.47 -2.80
C GLU A 138 10.61 -8.54 -1.75
N ARG A 139 11.65 -8.30 -0.95
CA ARG A 139 11.96 -9.15 0.20
C ARG A 139 10.98 -8.87 1.33
N SER A 140 10.78 -9.90 2.14
CA SER A 140 10.04 -9.81 3.39
C SER A 140 10.60 -10.80 4.39
N ILE A 141 10.46 -10.47 5.66
CA ILE A 141 10.77 -11.35 6.79
C ILE A 141 9.45 -11.96 7.23
N ARG A 142 9.43 -13.27 7.50
CA ARG A 142 8.24 -13.93 8.02
C ARG A 142 8.37 -14.06 9.52
N LEU A 143 7.53 -13.34 10.26
CA LEU A 143 7.48 -13.31 11.72
C LEU A 143 6.34 -14.20 12.23
N ARG A 144 6.61 -14.91 13.33
CA ARG A 144 5.70 -15.78 14.08
C ARG A 144 5.65 -15.34 15.54
N VAL A 145 4.62 -15.77 16.25
CA VAL A 145 4.54 -15.59 17.71
C VAL A 145 5.73 -16.27 18.38
N GLY A 146 6.40 -15.54 19.28
CA GLY A 146 7.61 -15.96 19.97
C GLY A 146 8.92 -15.54 19.28
N ASP A 147 8.87 -15.09 18.02
CA ASP A 147 10.07 -14.60 17.34
C ASP A 147 10.59 -13.33 18.01
N LEU A 148 11.91 -13.14 17.97
CA LEU A 148 12.56 -11.87 18.32
C LEU A 148 12.84 -11.06 17.05
N LEU A 149 12.38 -9.81 17.06
CA LEU A 149 12.65 -8.81 16.04
C LEU A 149 13.50 -7.69 16.63
N ILE A 150 14.65 -7.43 16.01
CA ILE A 150 15.53 -6.32 16.33
C ILE A 150 15.28 -5.20 15.32
N ILE A 151 14.97 -4.01 15.80
CA ILE A 151 14.84 -2.79 15.00
C ILE A 151 16.09 -1.96 15.22
N SER A 152 16.91 -1.79 14.19
CA SER A 152 18.11 -0.97 14.26
C SER A 152 17.84 0.45 13.75
N ARG A 153 18.49 1.46 14.34
CA ARG A 153 18.42 2.86 13.93
C ARG A 153 19.09 2.97 12.57
N GLY A 154 18.32 3.28 11.53
CA GLY A 154 18.84 3.36 10.16
C GLY A 154 19.77 4.55 9.99
N SER A 155 20.97 4.32 9.48
CA SER A 155 21.80 5.40 8.94
C SER A 155 21.24 5.88 7.60
N SER A 156 21.31 7.17 7.34
CA SER A 156 20.86 7.81 6.09
C SER A 156 21.59 7.32 4.83
N SER A 157 22.66 6.54 4.96
CA SER A 157 23.37 5.86 3.87
C SER A 157 22.71 4.51 3.59
N GLY A 158 21.98 4.44 2.48
CA GLY A 158 21.24 3.24 2.06
C GLY A 158 22.10 1.99 1.93
N GLU A 159 21.42 0.85 2.15
CA GLU A 159 21.87 -0.54 2.02
C GLU A 159 22.37 -1.25 3.30
N ASP A 160 21.52 -1.33 4.32
CA ASP A 160 21.80 -2.16 5.49
C ASP A 160 21.58 -3.67 5.23
N GLU A 161 22.55 -4.47 5.68
CA GLU A 161 22.66 -5.90 5.53
C GLU A 161 21.49 -6.68 6.17
N LEU A 162 20.75 -7.39 5.32
CA LEU A 162 20.21 -8.68 5.73
C LEU A 162 21.39 -9.63 5.92
N SER A 163 21.92 -9.74 7.14
CA SER A 163 22.42 -11.05 7.56
C SER A 163 21.18 -11.92 7.79
N ALA A 164 21.01 -12.94 6.94
CA ALA A 164 20.27 -14.10 7.40
C ALA A 164 21.02 -14.56 8.64
N SER A 165 20.42 -14.36 9.81
CA SER A 165 21.14 -14.60 11.04
C SER A 165 21.50 -16.08 11.12
N THR A 166 22.81 -16.33 11.11
CA THR A 166 23.43 -17.49 11.73
C THR A 166 23.13 -17.55 13.24
N SER A 167 22.42 -16.53 13.78
CA SER A 167 22.00 -16.38 15.17
C SER A 167 20.54 -15.89 15.27
N GLY A 168 19.58 -16.79 15.03
CA GLY A 168 18.22 -16.85 15.61
C GLY A 168 17.22 -15.66 15.56
N ALA A 169 17.63 -14.41 15.33
CA ALA A 169 16.79 -13.22 15.43
C ALA A 169 16.59 -12.52 14.08
N HIS A 170 15.39 -11.97 13.88
CA HIS A 170 15.03 -11.19 12.70
C HIS A 170 15.44 -9.73 12.86
N ARG A 171 15.82 -9.04 11.77
CA ARG A 171 16.30 -7.65 11.81
C ARG A 171 15.62 -6.78 10.77
N VAL A 172 15.20 -5.58 11.16
CA VAL A 172 14.74 -4.49 10.28
C VAL A 172 15.36 -3.18 10.74
N THR A 173 15.30 -2.15 9.90
CA THR A 173 15.73 -0.79 10.29
C THR A 173 14.54 0.13 10.45
N CYS A 174 14.72 1.25 11.14
CA CYS A 174 13.81 2.40 11.11
C CYS A 174 14.65 3.68 11.02
N SER A 175 14.40 4.51 10.00
CA SER A 175 15.15 5.75 9.79
C SER A 175 14.74 6.89 10.74
N SER A 176 13.57 6.77 11.37
CA SER A 176 13.07 7.79 12.29
C SER A 176 13.67 7.61 13.67
N GLY A 177 14.52 8.56 14.09
CA GLY A 177 15.10 8.60 15.43
C GLY A 177 14.03 8.64 16.54
N TYR A 178 12.89 9.28 16.27
CA TYR A 178 11.77 9.40 17.19
C TYR A 178 11.30 8.06 17.77
N LEU A 179 11.39 6.97 17.02
CA LEU A 179 11.05 5.64 17.55
C LEU A 179 11.92 5.29 18.76
N PHE A 180 13.23 5.43 18.63
CA PHE A 180 14.22 5.09 19.66
C PHE A 180 14.14 5.99 20.89
N ASP A 181 13.73 7.24 20.66
CA ASP A 181 13.69 8.26 21.69
C ASP A 181 12.36 8.25 22.48
N SER A 182 11.33 7.52 22.01
CA SER A 182 9.96 7.58 22.57
C SER A 182 9.51 6.32 23.31
N VAL A 183 9.99 5.14 22.93
CA VAL A 183 9.47 3.87 23.44
C VAL A 183 10.03 3.47 24.80
N LYS A 184 9.31 2.61 25.53
CA LYS A 184 9.78 2.00 26.80
C LYS A 184 9.62 0.47 26.79
N PRO A 185 10.44 -0.27 27.55
CA PRO A 185 10.24 -1.71 27.71
C PRO A 185 8.86 -2.00 28.33
N GLY A 186 8.21 -3.07 27.87
CA GLY A 186 6.85 -3.45 28.25
C GLY A 186 5.75 -2.83 27.36
N GLU A 187 6.06 -1.79 26.59
CA GLU A 187 5.06 -1.16 25.71
C GLU A 187 4.77 -2.01 24.46
N PRO A 188 3.52 -2.00 23.96
CA PRO A 188 3.14 -2.68 22.73
C PRO A 188 3.62 -1.91 21.50
N ILE A 189 3.97 -2.64 20.46
CA ILE A 189 4.37 -2.11 19.16
C ILE A 189 3.72 -2.94 18.05
N ALA A 190 3.19 -2.28 17.03
CA ALA A 190 2.51 -2.92 15.91
C ALA A 190 3.21 -2.62 14.57
N PHE A 191 3.06 -3.54 13.61
CA PHE A 191 3.63 -3.42 12.27
C PHE A 191 2.62 -3.77 11.17
N ASP A 192 2.82 -3.18 9.97
CA ASP A 192 2.02 -3.42 8.76
C ASP A 192 0.50 -3.30 9.03
N ASP A 193 0.12 -2.17 9.61
CA ASP A 193 -1.25 -1.77 9.94
C ASP A 193 -1.90 -2.74 10.94
N GLY A 194 -1.15 -3.11 11.98
CA GLY A 194 -1.62 -3.98 13.06
C GLY A 194 -1.71 -5.46 12.72
N LYS A 195 -1.15 -5.92 11.60
CA LYS A 195 -1.10 -7.35 11.25
C LYS A 195 -0.08 -8.15 12.05
N ILE A 196 0.87 -7.45 12.67
CA ILE A 196 1.89 -8.01 13.54
C ILE A 196 1.92 -7.16 14.79
N TRP A 197 1.92 -7.79 15.96
CA TRP A 197 2.14 -7.12 17.24
C TRP A 197 3.27 -7.76 18.00
N GLY A 198 3.93 -6.94 18.81
CA GLY A 198 4.91 -7.39 19.78
C GLY A 198 4.94 -6.51 21.01
N VAL A 199 5.79 -6.90 21.94
CA VAL A 199 6.08 -6.16 23.16
C VAL A 199 7.57 -5.84 23.18
N ILE A 200 7.90 -4.59 23.45
CA ILE A 200 9.27 -4.11 23.54
C ILE A 200 9.92 -4.74 24.77
N GLN A 201 10.99 -5.52 24.55
CA GLN A 201 11.71 -6.22 25.62
C GLN A 201 12.87 -5.39 26.16
N GLY A 202 13.54 -4.65 25.27
CA GLY A 202 14.72 -3.87 25.64
C GLY A 202 15.02 -2.81 24.60
N ILE A 203 15.67 -1.74 25.06
CA ILE A 203 16.03 -0.57 24.26
C ILE A 203 17.49 -0.27 24.51
N GLY A 204 18.25 -0.16 23.43
CA GLY A 204 19.59 0.41 23.39
C GLY A 204 19.61 1.68 22.56
N ILE A 205 20.79 2.30 22.48
CA ILE A 205 20.99 3.58 21.77
C ILE A 205 20.62 3.48 20.29
N SER A 206 20.91 2.34 19.66
CA SER A 206 20.72 2.10 18.23
C SER A 206 19.83 0.91 17.92
N GLU A 207 19.30 0.21 18.92
CA GLU A 207 18.53 -1.02 18.71
C GLU A 207 17.35 -1.12 19.67
N ILE A 208 16.21 -1.61 19.18
CA ILE A 208 15.05 -1.99 19.98
C ILE A 208 14.81 -3.48 19.76
N ILE A 209 14.62 -4.23 20.85
CA ILE A 209 14.31 -5.65 20.80
C ILE A 209 12.81 -5.83 21.07
N VAL A 210 12.12 -6.50 20.17
CA VAL A 210 10.69 -6.76 20.24
C VAL A 210 10.44 -8.26 20.24
N SER A 211 9.65 -8.74 21.19
CA SER A 211 9.10 -10.10 21.17
C SER A 211 7.75 -10.09 20.46
N ILE A 212 7.59 -10.87 19.40
CA ILE A 212 6.37 -10.93 18.62
C ILE A 212 5.30 -11.71 19.38
N THR A 213 4.18 -11.06 19.68
CA THR A 213 3.04 -11.62 20.43
C THR A 213 1.86 -11.95 19.54
N HIS A 214 1.76 -11.33 18.36
CA HIS A 214 0.71 -11.60 17.38
C HIS A 214 1.26 -11.66 15.97
N ALA A 215 0.91 -12.73 15.25
CA ALA A 215 1.10 -12.88 13.81
C ALA A 215 0.11 -13.94 13.29
N GLY A 216 -0.07 -14.02 11.98
CA GLY A 216 -0.92 -15.02 11.36
C GLY A 216 -0.42 -16.46 11.65
N PRO A 217 -1.28 -17.48 11.53
CA PRO A 217 -0.99 -18.85 11.97
C PRO A 217 0.20 -19.51 11.22
N LYS A 218 0.52 -19.04 10.02
CA LYS A 218 1.70 -19.49 9.25
C LYS A 218 2.87 -18.50 9.29
N GLY A 219 2.78 -17.50 10.17
CA GLY A 219 3.59 -16.30 10.20
C GLY A 219 3.11 -15.22 9.22
N THR A 220 3.34 -13.96 9.57
CA THR A 220 3.03 -12.78 8.74
C THR A 220 4.30 -12.26 8.09
N LYS A 221 4.20 -11.79 6.84
CA LYS A 221 5.32 -11.17 6.13
C LYS A 221 5.44 -9.68 6.50
N LEU A 222 6.59 -9.27 7.04
CA LEU A 222 6.98 -7.88 7.21
C LEU A 222 7.91 -7.47 6.06
N GLY A 223 7.49 -6.47 5.28
CA GLY A 223 8.25 -5.95 4.13
C GLY A 223 8.96 -4.63 4.42
N SER A 224 9.48 -4.02 3.36
CA SER A 224 9.98 -2.64 3.36
C SER A 224 8.86 -1.63 3.58
N GLU A 225 9.18 -0.48 4.20
CA GLU A 225 8.33 0.71 4.28
C GLU A 225 6.95 0.47 4.91
N LYS A 226 6.85 -0.60 5.71
CA LYS A 226 5.65 -0.95 6.46
C LYS A 226 5.50 -0.07 7.68
N SER A 227 4.26 0.28 8.01
CA SER A 227 3.93 1.08 9.18
C SER A 227 4.47 0.46 10.47
N ILE A 228 4.90 1.32 11.37
CA ILE A 228 5.21 1.01 12.76
C ILE A 228 4.32 1.90 13.62
N ASN A 229 3.63 1.32 14.60
CA ASN A 229 2.74 2.02 15.51
C ASN A 229 3.16 1.73 16.96
N ILE A 230 3.15 2.75 17.82
CA ILE A 230 3.56 2.65 19.24
C ILE A 230 2.49 3.29 20.12
N PRO A 231 1.32 2.63 20.29
CA PRO A 231 0.09 3.24 20.80
C PRO A 231 0.17 3.81 22.22
N GLN A 232 1.11 3.33 23.04
CA GLN A 232 1.30 3.77 24.42
C GLN A 232 2.41 4.81 24.58
N SER A 233 3.29 4.96 23.60
CA SER A 233 4.41 5.87 23.64
C SER A 233 3.99 7.24 23.15
N ASN A 234 4.43 8.30 23.81
CA ASN A 234 4.17 9.67 23.34
C ASN A 234 5.26 10.12 22.39
N ILE A 235 4.99 10.12 21.09
CA ILE A 235 5.95 10.62 20.11
C ILE A 235 5.82 12.14 19.98
N HIS A 236 6.87 12.84 20.40
CA HIS A 236 6.99 14.28 20.21
C HIS A 236 7.59 14.61 18.85
N PHE A 237 6.87 14.33 17.76
CA PHE A 237 7.29 14.87 16.46
C PHE A 237 7.17 16.40 16.46
N GLU A 238 8.17 17.05 15.89
CA GLU A 238 8.11 18.47 15.55
C GLU A 238 7.06 18.70 14.45
N GLY A 239 5.82 18.99 14.84
CA GLY A 239 4.70 19.40 13.98
C GLY A 239 4.76 18.92 12.52
N PHE A 240 4.81 19.88 11.59
CA PHE A 240 4.98 19.64 10.16
C PHE A 240 6.43 19.25 9.87
N THR A 241 6.63 18.14 9.16
CA THR A 241 7.96 17.78 8.71
C THR A 241 8.46 18.79 7.66
N SER A 242 9.77 18.92 7.48
CA SER A 242 10.33 19.76 6.41
C SER A 242 9.79 19.36 5.03
N LYS A 243 9.47 18.07 4.84
CA LYS A 243 8.83 17.57 3.62
C LYS A 243 7.40 18.09 3.49
N ASP A 244 6.60 18.06 4.56
CA ASP A 244 5.23 18.58 4.52
C ASP A 244 5.20 20.07 4.18
N VAL A 245 6.14 20.85 4.70
CA VAL A 245 6.29 22.26 4.35
C VAL A 245 6.59 22.43 2.87
N MET A 246 7.51 21.64 2.29
CA MET A 246 7.81 21.68 0.85
C MET A 246 6.64 21.19 -0.02
N ASP A 247 5.93 20.16 0.43
CA ASP A 247 4.78 19.62 -0.29
C ASP A 247 3.62 20.64 -0.31
N LEU A 248 3.48 21.48 0.72
CA LEU A 248 2.41 22.48 0.80
C LEU A 248 2.46 23.48 -0.37
N GLU A 249 3.65 23.89 -0.83
CA GLU A 249 3.84 24.69 -2.04
C GLU A 249 3.24 24.01 -3.28
N PHE A 250 3.45 22.71 -3.43
CA PHE A 250 2.89 21.94 -4.53
C PHE A 250 1.37 21.82 -4.41
N VAL A 251 0.87 21.53 -3.20
CA VAL A 251 -0.57 21.43 -2.92
C VAL A 251 -1.29 22.73 -3.23
N ALA A 252 -0.71 23.87 -2.82
CA ALA A 252 -1.29 25.20 -3.01
C ALA A 252 -1.62 25.55 -4.47
N THR A 253 -0.89 24.94 -5.42
CA THR A 253 -1.04 25.19 -6.86
C THR A 253 -1.84 24.11 -7.59
N HIS A 254 -2.02 22.92 -6.98
CA HIS A 254 -2.56 21.75 -7.67
C HIS A 254 -3.80 21.12 -6.99
N ALA A 255 -4.24 21.62 -5.85
CA ALA A 255 -5.36 21.02 -5.12
C ALA A 255 -6.25 22.04 -4.42
N ASP A 256 -7.54 21.73 -4.35
CA ASP A 256 -8.54 22.53 -3.62
C ASP A 256 -8.48 22.30 -2.11
N MET A 257 -7.97 21.14 -1.68
CA MET A 257 -7.93 20.73 -0.27
C MET A 257 -6.65 19.98 0.07
N VAL A 258 -6.20 20.16 1.31
CA VAL A 258 -5.06 19.48 1.92
C VAL A 258 -5.50 18.60 3.10
N GLY A 259 -5.10 17.32 3.07
CA GLY A 259 -5.27 16.39 4.18
C GLY A 259 -4.04 16.40 5.08
N VAL A 260 -4.22 16.63 6.38
CA VAL A 260 -3.13 16.69 7.35
C VAL A 260 -3.10 15.40 8.15
N SER A 261 -2.13 14.54 7.85
CA SER A 261 -1.96 13.23 8.50
C SER A 261 -1.30 13.37 9.88
N PHE A 262 -1.63 12.45 10.79
CA PHE A 262 -1.07 12.31 12.14
C PHE A 262 -1.11 13.59 12.97
N VAL A 263 -2.17 14.39 12.78
CA VAL A 263 -2.43 15.54 13.62
C VAL A 263 -2.74 15.07 15.04
N ARG A 264 -2.07 15.67 16.02
CA ARG A 264 -2.04 15.17 17.41
C ARG A 264 -2.45 16.21 18.43
N ASP A 265 -2.25 17.50 18.16
CA ASP A 265 -2.61 18.57 19.10
C ASP A 265 -2.88 19.92 18.41
N THR A 266 -3.20 20.93 19.23
CA THR A 266 -3.46 22.29 18.77
C THR A 266 -2.23 23.00 18.22
N ARG A 267 -1.01 22.60 18.61
CA ARG A 267 0.23 23.19 18.09
C ARG A 267 0.40 22.84 16.62
N ASP A 268 0.06 21.62 16.21
CA ASP A 268 0.05 21.22 14.80
C ASP A 268 -0.87 22.15 13.97
N ILE A 269 -2.04 22.49 14.51
CA ILE A 269 -3.00 23.40 13.87
C ILE A 269 -2.47 24.84 13.79
N VAL A 270 -1.83 25.33 14.86
CA VAL A 270 -1.21 26.66 14.89
C VAL A 270 -0.12 26.77 13.82
N VAL A 271 0.75 25.76 13.71
CA VAL A 271 1.81 25.73 12.69
C VAL A 271 1.21 25.71 11.29
N LEU A 272 0.20 24.86 11.04
CA LEU A 272 -0.50 24.84 9.75
C LEU A 272 -1.06 26.21 9.40
N ARG A 273 -1.79 26.85 10.32
CA ARG A 273 -2.39 28.16 10.10
C ARG A 273 -1.34 29.21 9.75
N GLN A 274 -0.22 29.24 10.48
CA GLN A 274 0.90 30.14 10.19
C GLN A 274 1.47 29.91 8.78
N GLU A 275 1.67 28.66 8.39
CA GLU A 275 2.20 28.33 7.06
C GLU A 275 1.21 28.68 5.92
N LEU A 276 -0.10 28.54 6.15
CA LEU A 276 -1.16 28.95 5.21
C LEU A 276 -1.28 30.47 5.09
N GLU A 277 -1.23 31.20 6.21
CA GLU A 277 -1.26 32.66 6.27
C GLU A 277 -0.04 33.26 5.55
N LYS A 278 1.15 32.74 5.86
CA LYS A 278 2.41 33.13 5.21
C LYS A 278 2.34 33.01 3.68
N ARG A 279 1.65 31.99 3.18
CA ARG A 279 1.46 31.73 1.74
C ARG A 279 0.22 32.39 1.15
N LYS A 280 -0.59 33.08 1.97
CA LYS A 280 -1.84 33.72 1.57
C LYS A 280 -2.80 32.73 0.89
N LEU A 281 -3.04 31.59 1.54
CA LEU A 281 -3.91 30.51 1.05
C LEU A 281 -5.25 30.41 1.80
N PRO A 282 -6.09 31.46 1.88
CA PRO A 282 -7.29 31.47 2.72
C PRO A 282 -8.42 30.58 2.20
N LYS A 283 -8.33 30.11 0.94
CA LYS A 283 -9.36 29.28 0.29
C LYS A 283 -9.03 27.79 0.27
N LEU A 284 -7.80 27.40 0.62
CA LEU A 284 -7.41 25.98 0.60
C LEU A 284 -8.17 25.24 1.69
N GLY A 285 -8.97 24.24 1.33
CA GLY A 285 -9.67 23.43 2.32
C GLY A 285 -8.71 22.60 3.17
N ILE A 286 -8.97 22.48 4.46
CA ILE A 286 -8.15 21.70 5.41
C ILE A 286 -8.96 20.48 5.85
N VAL A 287 -8.36 19.30 5.75
CA VAL A 287 -8.93 18.05 6.28
C VAL A 287 -8.02 17.53 7.38
N LEU A 288 -8.50 17.56 8.63
CA LEU A 288 -7.77 16.99 9.76
C LEU A 288 -7.99 15.48 9.82
N LYS A 289 -6.93 14.69 9.68
CA LYS A 289 -7.03 13.22 9.69
C LYS A 289 -6.83 12.69 11.10
N ILE A 290 -7.88 12.15 11.69
CA ILE A 290 -7.86 11.59 13.03
C ILE A 290 -7.37 10.14 12.95
N GLU A 291 -6.07 9.99 13.20
CA GLU A 291 -5.30 8.75 13.04
C GLU A 291 -4.67 8.27 14.35
N THR A 292 -4.60 9.13 15.37
CA THR A 292 -3.88 8.87 16.62
C THR A 292 -4.80 9.03 17.82
N LYS A 293 -4.45 8.36 18.92
CA LYS A 293 -5.14 8.52 20.21
C LYS A 293 -5.16 9.97 20.68
N SER A 294 -4.00 10.65 20.63
CA SER A 294 -3.92 12.07 21.01
C SER A 294 -4.79 12.97 20.14
N GLY A 295 -4.81 12.74 18.82
CA GLY A 295 -5.64 13.52 17.89
C GLY A 295 -7.14 13.32 18.15
N PHE A 296 -7.55 12.11 18.52
CA PHE A 296 -8.93 11.83 18.95
C PHE A 296 -9.27 12.52 20.28
N GLU A 297 -8.47 12.31 21.33
CA GLU A 297 -8.74 12.86 22.67
C GLU A 297 -8.76 14.40 22.70
N LYS A 298 -7.96 15.04 21.83
CA LYS A 298 -7.86 16.50 21.72
C LYS A 298 -8.68 17.09 20.58
N LEU A 299 -9.48 16.28 19.88
CA LEU A 299 -10.26 16.72 18.72
C LEU A 299 -11.07 18.00 19.00
N PRO A 300 -11.83 18.13 20.11
CA PRO A 300 -12.58 19.36 20.38
C PRO A 300 -11.70 20.61 20.42
N LEU A 301 -10.54 20.55 21.08
CA LEU A 301 -9.61 21.68 21.17
C LEU A 301 -8.97 21.99 19.81
N MET A 302 -8.63 20.97 19.04
CA MET A 302 -8.09 21.13 17.69
C MET A 302 -9.09 21.76 16.72
N LEU A 303 -10.38 21.38 16.82
CA LEU A 303 -11.44 22.00 16.03
C LEU A 303 -11.59 23.48 16.36
N LEU A 304 -11.63 23.83 17.64
CA LEU A 304 -11.70 25.23 18.08
C LEU A 304 -10.51 26.06 17.60
N GLU A 305 -9.30 25.50 17.64
CA GLU A 305 -8.12 26.17 17.09
C GLU A 305 -8.21 26.33 15.57
N ALA A 306 -8.64 25.30 14.85
CA ALA A 306 -8.75 25.32 13.39
C ALA A 306 -9.82 26.30 12.90
N MET A 307 -10.91 26.45 13.65
CA MET A 307 -11.99 27.43 13.38
C MET A 307 -11.55 28.89 13.50
N LYS A 308 -10.39 29.18 14.09
CA LYS A 308 -9.82 30.54 14.07
C LYS A 308 -9.36 30.94 12.67
N SER A 309 -9.13 29.97 11.79
CA SER A 309 -8.82 30.22 10.39
C SER A 309 -10.09 30.40 9.57
N SER A 310 -10.04 31.23 8.53
CA SER A 310 -11.12 31.37 7.55
C SER A 310 -11.17 30.22 6.53
N ASN A 311 -10.18 29.31 6.54
CA ASN A 311 -10.11 28.19 5.62
C ASN A 311 -11.28 27.21 5.82
N PRO A 312 -11.87 26.65 4.75
CA PRO A 312 -12.86 25.58 4.87
C PRO A 312 -12.28 24.39 5.62
N LEU A 313 -12.99 23.85 6.59
CA LEU A 313 -12.51 22.78 7.47
C LEU A 313 -13.33 21.51 7.27
N GLY A 314 -12.67 20.36 7.29
CA GLY A 314 -13.25 19.04 7.33
C GLY A 314 -12.46 18.11 8.26
N VAL A 315 -13.06 17.00 8.64
CA VAL A 315 -12.41 15.96 9.46
C VAL A 315 -12.49 14.64 8.72
N MET A 316 -11.40 13.87 8.75
CA MET A 316 -11.38 12.51 8.24
C MET A 316 -11.21 11.52 9.38
N ILE A 317 -12.13 10.56 9.48
CA ILE A 317 -11.99 9.39 10.36
C ILE A 317 -11.13 8.37 9.63
N ALA A 318 -9.83 8.36 9.93
CA ALA A 318 -8.85 7.50 9.27
C ALA A 318 -8.68 6.19 10.05
N ARG A 319 -9.70 5.34 9.94
CA ARG A 319 -9.92 4.14 10.75
C ARG A 319 -8.75 3.15 10.78
N GLY A 320 -7.99 3.04 9.69
CA GLY A 320 -6.86 2.12 9.58
C GLY A 320 -5.80 2.34 10.65
N ASP A 321 -5.23 3.55 10.72
CA ASP A 321 -4.26 3.90 11.76
C ASP A 321 -4.95 4.09 13.12
N LEU A 322 -6.14 4.69 13.15
CA LEU A 322 -6.87 4.97 14.39
C LEU A 322 -7.19 3.70 15.19
N ALA A 323 -7.59 2.61 14.51
CA ALA A 323 -7.88 1.32 15.16
C ALA A 323 -6.62 0.67 15.74
N VAL A 324 -5.47 0.83 15.08
CA VAL A 324 -4.19 0.34 15.59
C VAL A 324 -3.76 1.14 16.83
N GLU A 325 -3.95 2.46 16.82
CA GLU A 325 -3.56 3.34 17.91
C GLU A 325 -4.51 3.28 19.12
N CYS A 326 -5.80 3.00 18.92
CA CYS A 326 -6.80 3.10 19.99
C CYS A 326 -7.47 1.79 20.39
N GLY A 327 -7.13 0.69 19.69
CA GLY A 327 -7.78 -0.60 19.84
C GLY A 327 -8.94 -0.79 18.86
N TRP A 328 -9.09 -2.01 18.35
CA TRP A 328 -10.13 -2.35 17.38
C TRP A 328 -11.52 -2.32 17.99
N GLU A 329 -11.62 -2.68 19.26
CA GLU A 329 -12.84 -2.76 20.04
C GLU A 329 -13.51 -1.40 20.27
N ARG A 330 -12.73 -0.32 20.28
CA ARG A 330 -13.23 1.05 20.49
C ARG A 330 -13.56 1.78 19.19
N LEU A 331 -13.21 1.22 18.03
CA LEU A 331 -13.28 1.93 16.76
C LEU A 331 -14.71 2.41 16.43
N ALA A 332 -15.71 1.59 16.73
CA ALA A 332 -17.12 1.95 16.50
C ALA A 332 -17.53 3.13 17.38
N ASP A 333 -17.26 3.08 18.68
CA ASP A 333 -17.60 4.14 19.63
C ASP A 333 -16.90 5.45 19.27
N MET A 334 -15.60 5.39 18.98
CA MET A 334 -14.80 6.55 18.60
C MET A 334 -15.30 7.21 17.32
N GLN A 335 -15.74 6.41 16.35
CA GLN A 335 -16.34 6.93 15.13
C GLN A 335 -17.63 7.70 15.43
N GLU A 336 -18.51 7.17 16.29
CA GLU A 336 -19.72 7.87 16.70
C GLU A 336 -19.43 9.17 17.45
N GLU A 337 -18.43 9.18 18.34
CA GLU A 337 -17.98 10.37 19.05
C GLU A 337 -17.46 11.45 18.09
N ILE A 338 -16.60 11.08 17.12
CA ILE A 338 -16.09 12.03 16.11
C ILE A 338 -17.25 12.60 15.28
N LEU A 339 -18.19 11.74 14.85
CA LEU A 339 -19.37 12.18 14.10
C LEU A 339 -20.20 13.19 14.90
N SER A 340 -20.48 12.89 16.18
CA SER A 340 -21.27 13.77 17.04
C SER A 340 -20.59 15.12 17.26
N LEU A 341 -19.28 15.14 17.48
CA LEU A 341 -18.50 16.37 17.65
C LEU A 341 -18.50 17.22 16.38
N CYS A 342 -18.28 16.58 15.23
CA CYS A 342 -18.25 17.29 13.95
C CYS A 342 -19.64 17.78 13.53
N ASP A 343 -20.70 17.02 13.78
CA ASP A 343 -22.08 17.45 13.51
C ASP A 343 -22.46 18.68 14.35
N ALA A 344 -22.17 18.66 15.66
CA ALA A 344 -22.37 19.81 16.54
C ALA A 344 -21.54 21.04 16.13
N ALA A 345 -20.39 20.82 15.51
CA ALA A 345 -19.51 21.86 14.99
C ALA A 345 -19.85 22.30 13.55
N HIS A 346 -20.83 21.66 12.90
CA HIS A 346 -21.14 21.81 11.47
C HIS A 346 -19.93 21.59 10.55
N ILE A 347 -19.06 20.65 10.89
CA ILE A 347 -17.88 20.30 10.13
C ILE A 347 -18.15 19.03 9.31
N PRO A 348 -17.93 19.04 7.98
CA PRO A 348 -18.09 17.86 7.15
C PRO A 348 -17.09 16.76 7.54
N VAL A 349 -17.59 15.53 7.56
CA VAL A 349 -16.79 14.34 7.90
C VAL A 349 -16.55 13.49 6.66
N ILE A 350 -15.31 12.98 6.55
CA ILE A 350 -14.90 11.98 5.57
C ILE A 350 -14.69 10.66 6.31
N TRP A 351 -15.46 9.65 5.92
CA TRP A 351 -15.32 8.29 6.42
C TRP A 351 -14.32 7.53 5.56
N ALA A 352 -13.15 7.22 6.10
CA ALA A 352 -12.03 6.72 5.31
C ALA A 352 -11.50 5.37 5.79
N THR A 353 -10.76 4.75 4.88
CA THR A 353 -10.05 3.47 5.01
C THR A 353 -10.95 2.25 5.21
N GLN A 354 -10.60 1.15 4.56
CA GLN A 354 -11.26 -0.16 4.68
C GLN A 354 -12.77 -0.21 4.33
N VAL A 355 -13.32 0.83 3.70
CA VAL A 355 -14.67 0.77 3.11
C VAL A 355 -14.60 -0.09 1.85
N LEU A 356 -15.38 -1.18 1.79
CA LEU A 356 -15.40 -2.12 0.66
C LEU A 356 -14.00 -2.66 0.29
N GLU A 357 -13.13 -2.86 1.27
CA GLU A 357 -11.72 -3.23 1.05
C GLU A 357 -11.55 -4.52 0.25
N SER A 358 -12.33 -5.54 0.58
CA SER A 358 -12.29 -6.84 -0.10
C SER A 358 -12.77 -6.73 -1.53
N LEU A 359 -13.78 -5.90 -1.81
CA LEU A 359 -14.21 -5.60 -3.17
C LEU A 359 -13.08 -4.90 -3.93
N VAL A 360 -12.55 -3.80 -3.40
CA VAL A 360 -11.45 -3.05 -4.02
C VAL A 360 -10.25 -3.94 -4.37
N LYS A 361 -9.89 -4.89 -3.49
CA LYS A 361 -8.72 -5.78 -3.67
C LYS A 361 -8.99 -7.03 -4.50
N SER A 362 -10.13 -7.68 -4.29
CA SER A 362 -10.39 -9.05 -4.77
C SER A 362 -11.66 -9.20 -5.63
N GLY A 363 -12.41 -8.11 -5.82
CA GLY A 363 -13.63 -8.09 -6.63
C GLY A 363 -14.87 -8.57 -5.89
N MET A 364 -14.77 -8.98 -4.63
CA MET A 364 -15.90 -9.48 -3.85
C MET A 364 -15.98 -8.79 -2.48
N PRO A 365 -17.08 -8.06 -2.18
CA PRO A 365 -17.28 -7.48 -0.86
C PRO A 365 -17.76 -8.54 0.13
N THR A 366 -17.51 -8.30 1.41
CA THR A 366 -18.15 -9.07 2.50
C THR A 366 -19.48 -8.44 2.90
N ARG A 367 -20.35 -9.21 3.58
CA ARG A 367 -21.61 -8.67 4.12
C ARG A 367 -21.38 -7.52 5.11
N ALA A 368 -20.35 -7.64 5.96
CA ALA A 368 -19.98 -6.61 6.92
C ALA A 368 -19.56 -5.31 6.20
N GLU A 369 -18.80 -5.39 5.12
CA GLU A 369 -18.39 -4.22 4.34
C GLU A 369 -19.56 -3.53 3.64
N ILE A 370 -20.59 -4.27 3.19
CA ILE A 370 -21.80 -3.68 2.63
C ILE A 370 -22.56 -2.89 3.70
N THR A 371 -22.68 -3.45 4.92
CA THR A 371 -23.31 -2.76 6.05
C THR A 371 -22.51 -1.53 6.47
N ASP A 372 -21.18 -1.62 6.54
CA ASP A 372 -20.29 -0.49 6.82
C ASP A 372 -20.46 0.65 5.79
N ALA A 373 -20.39 0.31 4.50
CA ALA A 373 -20.60 1.26 3.41
C ALA A 373 -22.00 1.91 3.46
N ALA A 374 -23.03 1.17 3.87
CA ALA A 374 -24.36 1.70 4.07
C ALA A 374 -24.43 2.73 5.23
N ASN A 375 -23.68 2.52 6.31
CA ASN A 375 -23.60 3.47 7.41
C ASN A 375 -22.89 4.77 7.01
N GLY A 376 -22.02 4.72 5.99
CA GLY A 376 -21.38 5.89 5.38
C GLY A 376 -22.33 6.95 4.82
N ARG A 377 -23.65 6.74 4.82
CA ARG A 377 -24.64 7.81 4.49
C ARG A 377 -24.69 8.94 5.51
N ARG A 378 -24.18 8.70 6.71
CA ARG A 378 -24.20 9.66 7.82
C ARG A 378 -23.12 10.74 7.71
N VAL A 379 -22.21 10.61 6.74
CA VAL A 379 -21.09 11.52 6.53
C VAL A 379 -21.20 12.25 5.21
N SER A 380 -20.45 13.33 5.08
CA SER A 380 -20.40 14.15 3.87
C SER A 380 -19.69 13.43 2.73
N CYS A 381 -18.73 12.55 3.02
CA CYS A 381 -17.96 11.83 2.01
C CYS A 381 -17.51 10.46 2.53
N VAL A 382 -17.45 9.48 1.62
CA VAL A 382 -16.89 8.15 1.88
C VAL A 382 -15.69 7.94 0.96
N MET A 383 -14.55 7.58 1.53
CA MET A 383 -13.29 7.37 0.80
C MET A 383 -13.01 5.87 0.61
N LEU A 384 -12.68 5.50 -0.64
CA LEU A 384 -12.23 4.15 -1.01
C LEU A 384 -10.71 4.10 -1.18
N ASN A 385 -10.11 2.97 -0.82
CA ASN A 385 -8.69 2.72 -1.03
C ASN A 385 -8.40 2.32 -2.50
N LYS A 386 -7.11 2.32 -2.87
CA LYS A 386 -6.66 1.84 -4.19
C LYS A 386 -6.80 0.31 -4.30
N GLY A 387 -7.16 -0.16 -5.50
CA GLY A 387 -7.15 -1.59 -5.82
C GLY A 387 -7.63 -1.87 -7.24
N LYS A 388 -7.49 -3.14 -7.64
CA LYS A 388 -7.76 -3.59 -9.01
C LYS A 388 -9.22 -3.36 -9.43
N HIS A 389 -10.14 -3.37 -8.46
CA HIS A 389 -11.57 -3.27 -8.69
C HIS A 389 -12.14 -1.93 -8.18
N VAL A 390 -11.32 -0.87 -8.11
CA VAL A 390 -11.77 0.43 -7.56
C VAL A 390 -12.96 1.02 -8.32
N ALA A 391 -13.01 0.90 -9.65
CA ALA A 391 -14.13 1.38 -10.45
C ALA A 391 -15.44 0.64 -10.11
N GLU A 392 -15.35 -0.68 -9.91
CA GLU A 392 -16.48 -1.51 -9.47
C GLU A 392 -16.91 -1.16 -8.05
N ALA A 393 -15.95 -0.90 -7.15
CA ALA A 393 -16.21 -0.46 -5.79
C ALA A 393 -16.93 0.89 -5.75
N VAL A 394 -16.54 1.85 -6.60
CA VAL A 394 -17.25 3.15 -6.74
C VAL A 394 -18.68 2.94 -7.21
N SER A 395 -18.91 2.14 -8.25
CA SER A 395 -20.27 1.86 -8.74
C SER A 395 -21.13 1.16 -7.69
N THR A 396 -20.54 0.22 -6.94
CA THR A 396 -21.21 -0.49 -5.85
C THR A 396 -21.55 0.45 -4.70
N LEU A 397 -20.61 1.30 -4.29
CA LEU A 397 -20.82 2.30 -3.24
C LEU A 397 -21.95 3.27 -3.61
N ASP A 398 -21.95 3.80 -4.84
CA ASP A 398 -23.01 4.69 -5.33
C ASP A 398 -24.40 4.01 -5.27
N LYS A 399 -24.48 2.75 -5.74
CA LYS A 399 -25.72 1.95 -5.66
C LYS A 399 -26.17 1.72 -4.22
N ILE A 400 -25.24 1.44 -3.30
CA ILE A 400 -25.54 1.28 -1.88
C ILE A 400 -26.11 2.61 -1.40
N LEU A 401 -25.35 3.71 -1.44
CA LEU A 401 -25.71 4.99 -0.85
C LEU A 401 -27.05 5.54 -1.38
N ARG A 402 -27.37 5.36 -2.67
CA ARG A 402 -28.66 5.80 -3.27
C ARG A 402 -29.89 4.94 -2.92
N ARG A 403 -29.72 3.67 -2.49
CA ARG A 403 -30.83 2.67 -2.45
C ARG A 403 -31.80 2.74 -1.26
N ILE A 404 -31.72 3.72 -0.36
CA ILE A 404 -32.66 3.83 0.77
C ILE A 404 -33.35 5.18 0.67
N PRO A 405 -34.70 5.24 0.59
CA PRO A 405 -35.42 6.51 0.60
C PRO A 405 -35.14 7.26 1.91
N PRO A 406 -35.20 8.60 1.92
CA PRO A 406 -34.98 9.37 3.14
C PRO A 406 -35.89 8.84 4.24
N ARG A 407 -35.30 8.63 5.42
CA ARG A 407 -36.03 8.27 6.64
C ARG A 407 -37.14 9.31 6.79
N ARG A 408 -38.40 8.91 6.66
CA ARG A 408 -39.53 9.79 7.01
C ARG A 408 -39.30 10.19 8.47
N GLU A 409 -39.10 11.49 8.70
CA GLU A 409 -39.28 12.08 10.01
C GLU A 409 -40.68 11.67 10.47
N GLN A 410 -40.76 10.76 11.44
CA GLN A 410 -41.97 10.56 12.20
C GLN A 410 -41.99 11.70 13.22
N THR A 411 -42.89 12.63 12.93
CA THR A 411 -43.47 13.71 13.75
C THR A 411 -43.28 13.60 15.24
#